data_AF-A0A249T1U6-F1
#
_entry.id   AF-A0A249T1U6-F1
#
_cell.length_a   1.000
_cell.length_b   1.000
_cell.length_c   1.000
_cell.angle_alpha   90.00
_cell.angle_beta   90.00
_cell.angle_gamma   90.00
#
_symmetry.space_group_name_H-M   'P 1'
#
loop_
_entity.id
_entity.type
_entity.pdbx_description
1 polymer ?
#
loop_
_entity_poly.entity_id
_entity_poly.type
_entity_poly.pdbx_seq_one_letter_code
_entity_poly.pdbx_strand_id
1 'polypeptide(L)'
;MTYASIAAAQASSPVIREDSTINQVFITYDLVSPRFLQKPAFVKEGAIVFVRYAGVNRYAVTANTTFAEVNRKYEDGLSALQTGLGTLTQAKEATAAADSSNKETKTASVGDREKKEKLERYFDAKYKLLDRIETSLSEVNTQALLIKRIVQMNKDIDSAKNNPYLSDKTKMQNSLFLNSPSSTIKAPGDFSNAVATSIGAINAELRKTEGYINGIHNNMDKVGDQLPKEERAKTEKTLADLSKKVDTLKTAYNGTNADSLYSTVGAMAQNASMLLDQDFMATSKESGTASGDFIEISGKLQDNHGAELKKMAAFKIPTYGGRRIDFSVGVALNIGGQGKYSYDLRKNPTNATSGSAMDSVILLKDDKHRLLKFNPILHIHWYKVSKCAVQPMLTIGLSPDFSDMSASRLSLGGGLGFNTTNELFRRIVLNAGVSVGYGDELKTKYKDLDNYARFGDLDASELTKKTLKASAFFSIGFNLGGSGHQPSTTTSNQ
;
A
#
# COMPACT_ATOMS: atom_id res chain seq x y z
N MET A 1 -50.06 -46.59 -0.21
CA MET A 1 -49.09 -46.18 -1.26
C MET A 1 -49.35 -44.72 -1.59
N THR A 2 -48.45 -43.75 -1.59
CA THR A 2 -47.08 -43.53 -1.10
C THR A 2 -46.86 -42.03 -1.41
N TYR A 3 -46.40 -41.22 -0.44
CA TYR A 3 -45.60 -39.96 -0.53
C TYR A 3 -45.85 -38.95 -1.68
N ALA A 4 -45.80 -37.63 -1.56
CA ALA A 4 -45.31 -36.69 -0.55
C ALA A 4 -45.77 -35.27 -0.93
N SER A 5 -45.83 -34.42 0.08
CA SER A 5 -45.84 -32.96 0.01
C SER A 5 -44.66 -32.39 -0.78
N ILE A 6 -44.91 -31.40 -1.65
CA ILE A 6 -43.86 -30.48 -2.10
C ILE A 6 -44.27 -29.07 -1.71
N ALA A 7 -43.51 -28.52 -0.76
CA ALA A 7 -43.55 -27.14 -0.34
C ALA A 7 -43.13 -26.23 -1.48
N ALA A 8 -43.88 -25.14 -1.67
CA ALA A 8 -43.50 -24.03 -2.54
C ALA A 8 -42.30 -23.30 -1.93
N ALA A 9 -41.10 -23.57 -2.44
CA ALA A 9 -39.95 -22.71 -2.22
C ALA A 9 -40.08 -21.48 -3.14
N GLN A 10 -40.49 -20.35 -2.57
CA GLN A 10 -40.22 -19.04 -3.16
C GLN A 10 -38.70 -18.85 -3.16
N ALA A 11 -38.06 -19.16 -4.29
CA ALA A 11 -36.71 -18.68 -4.56
C ALA A 11 -36.81 -17.18 -4.81
N SER A 12 -36.56 -16.38 -3.77
CA SER A 12 -36.14 -15.00 -3.90
C SER A 12 -34.90 -14.99 -4.78
N SER A 13 -35.05 -14.67 -6.07
CA SER A 13 -33.91 -14.33 -6.91
C SER A 13 -33.17 -13.18 -6.22
N PRO A 14 -31.86 -13.28 -5.97
CA PRO A 14 -31.11 -12.10 -5.57
C PRO A 14 -31.19 -11.15 -6.77
N VAL A 15 -31.96 -10.08 -6.61
CA VAL A 15 -31.82 -8.90 -7.46
C VAL A 15 -30.40 -8.41 -7.19
N ILE A 16 -29.48 -8.80 -8.07
CA ILE A 16 -28.16 -8.20 -8.15
C ILE A 16 -28.42 -6.76 -8.57
N ARG A 17 -28.53 -5.87 -7.59
CA ARG A 17 -28.34 -4.45 -7.84
C ARG A 17 -26.88 -4.31 -8.22
N GLU A 18 -26.61 -4.10 -9.51
CA GLU A 18 -25.36 -3.50 -9.95
C GLU A 18 -25.29 -2.10 -9.32
N ASP A 19 -24.72 -2.00 -8.13
CA ASP A 19 -24.22 -0.72 -7.65
C ASP A 19 -23.03 -0.34 -8.55
N SER A 20 -23.30 0.63 -9.42
CA SER A 20 -22.42 1.17 -10.45
C SER A 20 -21.33 2.09 -9.90
N THR A 21 -20.88 1.88 -8.66
CA THR A 21 -19.99 2.83 -7.98
C THR A 21 -18.66 2.18 -7.63
N ILE A 22 -17.79 2.14 -8.65
CA ILE A 22 -16.33 1.96 -8.58
C ILE A 22 -15.86 0.55 -8.17
N ASN A 23 -15.53 -0.28 -9.16
CA ASN A 23 -14.75 -1.51 -8.94
C ASN A 23 -13.31 -1.13 -8.55
N GLN A 24 -12.99 -1.15 -7.26
CA GLN A 24 -11.62 -0.94 -6.77
C GLN A 24 -10.88 -2.28 -6.62
N VAL A 25 -9.64 -2.34 -7.06
CA VAL A 25 -8.77 -3.51 -6.94
C VAL A 25 -7.50 -3.14 -6.19
N PHE A 26 -7.18 -3.86 -5.12
CA PHE A 26 -5.97 -3.65 -4.35
C PHE A 26 -4.91 -4.70 -4.68
N ILE A 27 -3.68 -4.24 -4.89
CA ILE A 27 -2.49 -5.07 -5.10
C ILE A 27 -1.52 -4.78 -3.97
N THR A 28 -0.98 -5.83 -3.36
CA THR A 28 -0.02 -5.70 -2.26
C THR A 28 1.36 -6.19 -2.70
N TYR A 29 2.34 -5.30 -2.66
CA TYR A 29 3.75 -5.57 -2.95
C TYR A 29 4.55 -5.61 -1.65
N ASP A 30 5.27 -6.70 -1.38
CA ASP A 30 6.14 -6.84 -0.21
C ASP A 30 7.52 -6.24 -0.51
N LEU A 31 7.95 -5.29 0.31
CA LEU A 31 9.24 -4.62 0.18
C LEU A 31 10.40 -5.41 0.79
N VAL A 32 10.12 -6.28 1.76
CA VAL A 32 11.13 -7.11 2.44
C VAL A 32 11.50 -8.29 1.55
N SER A 33 10.49 -9.00 1.03
CA SER A 33 10.66 -10.01 -0.01
C SER A 33 10.04 -9.47 -1.30
N PRO A 34 10.82 -9.01 -2.30
CA PRO A 34 10.31 -8.28 -3.47
C PRO A 34 9.42 -9.15 -4.37
N ARG A 35 8.17 -9.35 -3.95
CA ARG A 35 7.14 -10.17 -4.59
C ARG A 35 5.75 -9.59 -4.31
N PHE A 36 4.78 -9.97 -5.14
CA PHE A 36 3.38 -9.67 -4.86
C PHE A 36 2.82 -10.67 -3.84
N LEU A 37 2.29 -10.16 -2.74
CA LEU A 37 1.53 -10.98 -1.79
C LEU A 37 0.12 -11.25 -2.31
N GLN A 38 -0.45 -10.27 -3.02
CA GLN A 38 -1.78 -10.36 -3.60
C GLN A 38 -1.76 -9.67 -4.97
N LYS A 39 -1.82 -10.47 -6.05
CA LYS A 39 -1.97 -9.99 -7.43
C LYS A 39 -3.13 -10.71 -8.10
N PRO A 40 -4.16 -10.01 -8.60
CA PRO A 40 -5.21 -10.64 -9.37
C PRO A 40 -4.66 -11.14 -10.71
N ALA A 41 -5.17 -12.28 -11.18
CA ALA A 41 -4.85 -12.78 -12.52
C ALA A 41 -5.46 -11.89 -13.63
N PHE A 42 -6.61 -11.27 -13.37
CA PHE A 42 -7.35 -10.40 -14.29
C PHE A 42 -8.07 -9.26 -13.56
N VAL A 43 -8.23 -8.12 -14.21
CA VAL A 43 -8.96 -6.94 -13.69
C VAL A 43 -10.09 -6.54 -14.64
N LYS A 44 -11.27 -6.15 -14.13
CA LYS A 44 -12.37 -5.71 -15.00
C LYS A 44 -12.02 -4.36 -15.64
N GLU A 45 -12.24 -4.19 -16.94
CA GLU A 45 -12.07 -2.90 -17.62
C GLU A 45 -12.95 -1.83 -16.92
N GLY A 46 -12.38 -0.65 -16.68
CA GLY A 46 -12.98 0.42 -15.88
C GLY A 46 -12.74 0.33 -14.37
N ALA A 47 -12.07 -0.72 -13.87
CA ALA A 47 -11.70 -0.81 -12.45
C ALA A 47 -10.53 0.13 -12.10
N ILE A 48 -10.58 0.75 -10.93
CA ILE A 48 -9.48 1.57 -10.40
C ILE A 48 -8.54 0.66 -9.61
N VAL A 49 -7.26 0.68 -9.94
CA VAL A 49 -6.26 -0.18 -9.31
C VAL A 49 -5.41 0.61 -8.33
N PHE A 50 -5.30 0.10 -7.12
CA PHE A 50 -4.56 0.67 -6.01
C PHE A 50 -3.38 -0.24 -5.64
N VAL A 51 -2.21 0.36 -5.45
CA VAL A 51 -1.01 -0.35 -4.99
C VAL A 51 -0.77 -0.04 -3.52
N ARG A 52 -0.60 -1.08 -2.72
CA ARG A 52 -0.19 -1.05 -1.32
C ARG A 52 1.20 -1.65 -1.19
N TYR A 53 2.01 -1.10 -0.30
CA TYR A 53 3.33 -1.64 0.03
C TYR A 53 3.30 -2.24 1.42
N ALA A 54 3.67 -3.51 1.57
CA ALA A 54 3.81 -4.19 2.85
C ALA A 54 5.28 -4.22 3.29
N GLY A 55 5.49 -4.39 4.60
CA GLY A 55 6.83 -4.48 5.18
C GLY A 55 7.55 -3.13 5.24
N VAL A 56 6.80 -2.06 5.52
CA VAL A 56 7.33 -0.69 5.66
C VAL A 56 6.64 0.01 6.82
N ASN A 57 7.40 0.83 7.54
CA ASN A 57 6.86 1.72 8.57
C ASN A 57 5.97 2.79 7.92
N ARG A 58 4.66 2.78 8.23
CA ARG A 58 3.70 3.71 7.61
C ARG A 58 3.93 5.16 8.00
N TYR A 59 4.49 5.43 9.18
CA TYR A 59 4.76 6.80 9.63
C TYR A 59 5.94 7.42 8.90
N ALA A 60 6.92 6.62 8.47
CA ALA A 60 8.05 7.08 7.67
C ALA A 60 7.66 7.45 6.22
N VAL A 61 6.41 7.16 5.80
CA VAL A 61 5.91 7.44 4.44
C VAL A 61 4.63 8.26 4.41
N THR A 62 4.05 8.59 5.58
CA THR A 62 2.81 9.38 5.69
C THR A 62 3.11 10.74 6.30
N ALA A 63 3.05 11.80 5.50
CA ALA A 63 3.46 13.15 5.88
C ALA A 63 2.66 13.82 7.02
N ASN A 64 1.48 13.29 7.40
CA ASN A 64 0.52 13.98 8.27
C ASN A 64 0.52 13.50 9.74
N THR A 65 1.48 12.70 10.19
CA THR A 65 1.45 12.22 11.59
C THR A 65 2.33 13.06 12.51
N THR A 66 1.71 13.94 13.28
CA THR A 66 2.35 14.66 14.39
C THR A 66 2.34 13.79 15.64
N PHE A 67 3.52 13.56 16.23
CA PHE A 67 3.62 12.97 17.57
C PHE A 67 3.55 14.09 18.60
N ALA A 68 3.02 13.80 19.79
CA ALA A 68 2.99 14.79 20.86
C ALA A 68 4.43 15.26 21.17
N GLU A 69 4.63 16.57 21.22
CA GLU A 69 5.92 17.15 21.57
C GLU A 69 6.30 16.82 23.01
N VAL A 70 7.53 16.37 23.20
CA VAL A 70 8.10 16.13 24.53
C VAL A 70 8.65 17.45 25.07
N ASN A 71 7.99 17.95 26.12
CA ASN A 71 8.40 19.17 26.80
C ASN A 71 9.69 18.91 27.62
N ARG A 72 10.79 19.56 27.24
CA ARG A 72 12.14 19.31 27.80
C ARG A 72 12.48 20.09 29.08
N LYS A 73 11.49 20.60 29.82
CA LYS A 73 11.70 21.43 31.05
C LYS A 73 12.36 20.73 32.26
N TYR A 74 13.05 19.60 32.06
CA TYR A 74 13.69 18.80 33.11
C TYR A 74 15.21 19.06 33.25
N GLU A 75 15.85 19.71 32.26
CA GLU A 75 17.32 19.88 32.24
C GLU A 75 17.87 20.72 33.41
N ASP A 76 17.05 21.63 33.96
CA ASP A 76 17.45 22.55 35.04
C ASP A 76 17.73 21.83 36.38
N GLY A 77 17.01 20.74 36.68
CA GLY A 77 17.19 19.98 37.93
C GLY A 77 18.50 19.18 37.98
N LEU A 78 19.00 18.75 36.81
CA LEU A 78 20.22 17.96 36.70
C LEU A 78 21.48 18.82 36.91
N SER A 79 21.47 20.07 36.42
CA SER A 79 22.56 21.02 36.62
C SER A 79 22.74 21.38 38.11
N ALA A 80 21.65 21.60 38.85
CA ALA A 80 21.69 21.88 40.29
C ALA A 80 22.34 20.72 41.11
N LEU A 81 22.14 19.48 40.67
CA LEU A 81 22.66 18.26 41.30
C LEU A 81 24.17 18.10 41.09
N GLN A 82 24.65 18.39 39.88
CA GLN A 82 26.07 18.34 39.53
C GLN A 82 26.88 19.42 40.27
N THR A 83 26.33 20.65 40.40
CA THR A 83 26.93 21.68 41.26
C THR A 83 26.85 21.30 42.75
N GLY A 84 25.80 20.56 43.10
CA GLY A 84 25.53 19.96 44.41
C GLY A 84 26.69 19.13 44.96
N LEU A 85 27.02 18.07 44.22
CA LEU A 85 28.09 17.12 44.54
C LEU A 85 29.47 17.79 44.57
N GLY A 86 29.76 18.69 43.61
CA GLY A 86 31.05 19.38 43.54
C GLY A 86 31.41 20.19 44.79
N THR A 87 30.45 20.91 45.37
CA THR A 87 30.71 21.66 46.62
C THR A 87 30.88 20.75 47.84
N LEU A 88 30.31 19.54 47.81
CA LEU A 88 30.37 18.59 48.92
C LEU A 88 31.75 17.93 48.98
N THR A 89 32.29 17.56 47.82
CA THR A 89 33.67 17.10 47.65
C THR A 89 34.66 18.18 48.09
N GLN A 90 34.45 19.44 47.67
CA GLN A 90 35.29 20.57 48.09
C GLN A 90 35.20 20.85 49.60
N ALA A 91 34.02 20.74 50.21
CA ALA A 91 33.85 20.87 51.66
C ALA A 91 34.58 19.75 52.42
N LYS A 92 34.59 18.51 51.89
CA LYS A 92 35.33 17.38 52.47
C LYS A 92 36.84 17.62 52.41
N GLU A 93 37.36 18.06 51.26
CA GLU A 93 38.78 18.37 51.06
C GLU A 93 39.27 19.54 51.92
N ALA A 94 38.51 20.64 51.97
CA ALA A 94 38.85 21.84 52.75
C ALA A 94 38.71 21.65 54.27
N THR A 95 38.07 20.58 54.72
CA THR A 95 37.90 20.27 56.15
C THR A 95 38.86 19.17 56.60
N ALA A 96 39.11 18.17 55.75
CA ALA A 96 40.17 17.19 55.98
C ALA A 96 41.57 17.83 56.05
N ALA A 97 41.84 18.86 55.24
CA ALA A 97 43.09 19.63 55.29
C ALA A 97 43.22 20.53 56.54
N ALA A 98 42.10 21.00 57.10
CA ALA A 98 42.09 21.79 58.33
C ALA A 98 42.23 20.92 59.59
N ASP A 99 41.68 19.70 59.57
CA ASP A 99 41.73 18.78 60.70
C ASP A 99 43.06 18.03 60.84
N SER A 100 43.80 17.83 59.75
CA SER A 100 45.21 17.39 59.81
C SER A 100 46.11 18.46 60.45
N SER A 101 45.84 19.74 60.18
CA SER A 101 46.52 20.89 60.81
C SER A 101 46.18 21.03 62.31
N ASN A 102 44.93 20.75 62.71
CA ASN A 102 44.51 20.79 64.13
C ASN A 102 44.99 19.60 64.96
N LYS A 103 45.34 18.47 64.34
CA LYS A 103 45.96 17.31 65.01
C LYS A 103 47.39 17.62 65.51
N GLU A 104 48.11 18.52 64.84
CA GLU A 104 49.46 18.93 65.26
C GLU A 104 49.47 19.98 66.37
N THR A 105 48.36 20.68 66.64
CA THR A 105 48.28 21.79 67.61
C THR A 105 47.67 21.44 68.98
N LYS A 106 47.17 20.21 69.19
CA LYS A 106 46.56 19.79 70.48
C LYS A 106 47.38 18.75 71.25
N THR A 107 48.61 19.14 71.60
CA THR A 107 49.52 18.47 72.56
C THR A 107 49.82 19.35 73.77
N ALA A 108 48.80 19.99 74.35
CA ALA A 108 48.94 20.63 75.66
C ALA A 108 47.64 20.64 76.48
N SER A 109 47.81 20.41 77.79
CA SER A 109 46.84 20.44 78.89
C SER A 109 46.08 19.13 79.21
N VAL A 110 46.48 18.53 80.34
CA VAL A 110 46.05 17.24 80.92
C VAL A 110 44.79 17.38 81.81
N GLY A 111 44.06 18.51 81.75
CA GLY A 111 42.81 18.70 82.49
C GLY A 111 41.52 18.26 81.77
N ASP A 112 41.59 17.99 80.47
CA ASP A 112 40.41 17.95 79.58
C ASP A 112 40.26 16.61 78.83
N ARG A 113 40.70 15.48 79.39
CA ARG A 113 40.61 14.17 78.72
C ARG A 113 39.18 13.82 78.31
N GLU A 114 38.21 14.06 79.19
CA GLU A 114 36.79 13.79 78.89
C GLU A 114 36.24 14.74 77.80
N LYS A 115 36.66 16.01 77.78
CA LYS A 115 36.28 16.96 76.71
C LYS A 115 36.93 16.59 75.38
N LYS A 116 38.21 16.20 75.38
CA LYS A 116 38.93 15.74 74.19
C LYS A 116 38.28 14.49 73.61
N GLU A 117 37.96 13.49 74.43
CA GLU A 117 37.24 12.29 73.99
C GLU A 117 35.83 12.60 73.46
N LYS A 118 35.10 13.55 74.06
CA LYS A 118 33.79 13.98 73.54
C LYS A 118 33.89 14.68 72.18
N LEU A 119 34.88 15.55 71.99
CA LEU A 119 35.16 16.23 70.71
C LEU A 119 35.60 15.24 69.63
N GLU A 120 36.50 14.30 69.95
CA GLU A 120 36.95 13.26 69.01
C GLU A 120 35.77 12.40 68.54
N ARG A 121 34.91 11.94 69.47
CA ARG A 121 33.69 11.19 69.12
C ARG A 121 32.73 12.00 68.26
N TYR A 122 32.64 13.32 68.48
CA TYR A 122 31.83 14.20 67.63
C TYR A 122 32.38 14.28 66.21
N PHE A 123 33.68 14.52 66.03
CA PHE A 123 34.28 14.60 64.69
C PHE A 123 34.13 13.28 63.96
N ASP A 124 34.37 12.14 64.60
CA ASP A 124 34.15 10.82 64.00
C ASP A 124 32.69 10.61 63.57
N ALA A 125 31.73 10.99 64.43
CA ALA A 125 30.31 10.90 64.11
C ALA A 125 29.90 11.85 62.97
N LYS A 126 30.41 13.08 62.95
CA LYS A 126 30.23 14.08 61.89
C LYS A 126 30.72 13.54 60.56
N TYR A 127 31.96 13.05 60.50
CA TYR A 127 32.55 12.53 59.26
C TYR A 127 31.81 11.30 58.75
N LYS A 128 31.40 10.40 59.64
CA LYS A 128 30.59 9.24 59.26
C LYS A 128 29.23 9.64 58.67
N LEU A 129 28.59 10.69 59.19
CA LEU A 129 27.33 11.20 58.65
C LEU A 129 27.53 11.93 57.32
N LEU A 130 28.60 12.72 57.18
CA LEU A 130 28.96 13.37 55.91
C LEU A 130 29.24 12.36 54.79
N ASP A 131 29.92 11.26 55.11
CA ASP A 131 30.18 10.17 54.15
C ASP A 131 28.88 9.47 53.69
N ARG A 132 27.92 9.31 54.61
CA ARG A 132 26.58 8.81 54.30
C ARG A 132 25.78 9.79 53.44
N ILE A 133 25.91 11.10 53.67
CA ILE A 133 25.30 12.14 52.84
C ILE A 133 25.85 12.06 51.41
N GLU A 134 27.17 11.96 51.26
CA GLU A 134 27.82 11.83 49.95
C GLU A 134 27.33 10.59 49.19
N THR A 135 27.29 9.44 49.88
CA THR A 135 26.77 8.19 49.30
C THR A 135 25.32 8.34 48.84
N SER A 136 24.47 8.95 49.67
CA SER A 136 23.05 9.15 49.37
C SER A 136 22.85 10.10 48.18
N LEU A 137 23.62 11.19 48.10
CA LEU A 137 23.57 12.12 46.97
C LEU A 137 24.15 11.53 45.67
N SER A 138 25.13 10.63 45.77
CA SER A 138 25.62 9.86 44.63
C SER A 138 24.55 8.93 44.05
N GLU A 139 23.76 8.29 44.93
CA GLU A 139 22.61 7.49 44.50
C GLU A 139 21.52 8.36 43.85
N VAL A 140 21.21 9.52 44.43
CA VAL A 140 20.30 10.51 43.82
C VAL A 140 20.76 10.90 42.41
N ASN A 141 22.06 11.15 42.21
CA ASN A 141 22.63 11.45 40.90
C ASN A 141 22.49 10.28 39.91
N THR A 142 22.72 9.06 40.37
CA THR A 142 22.56 7.85 39.55
C THR A 142 21.13 7.70 39.04
N GLN A 143 20.14 7.91 39.91
CA GLN A 143 18.72 7.87 39.54
C GLN A 143 18.31 9.04 38.63
N ALA A 144 18.84 10.24 38.87
CA ALA A 144 18.61 11.41 38.02
C ALA A 144 19.14 11.19 36.59
N LEU A 145 20.33 10.59 36.46
CA LEU A 145 20.92 10.21 35.16
C LEU A 145 20.09 9.13 34.48
N LEU A 146 19.52 8.18 35.23
CA LEU A 146 18.61 7.18 34.68
C LEU A 146 17.38 7.84 34.07
N ILE A 147 16.70 8.74 34.80
CA ILE A 147 15.56 9.51 34.27
C ILE A 147 15.94 10.27 32.99
N LYS A 148 17.10 10.94 32.98
CA LYS A 148 17.59 11.65 31.78
C LYS A 148 17.75 10.71 30.59
N ARG A 149 18.35 9.54 30.79
CA ARG A 149 18.50 8.54 29.74
C ARG A 149 17.15 8.00 29.26
N ILE A 150 16.19 7.81 30.16
CA ILE A 150 14.81 7.42 29.80
C ILE A 150 14.19 8.48 28.90
N VAL A 151 14.20 9.76 29.27
CA VAL A 151 13.68 10.86 28.45
C VAL A 151 14.42 10.97 27.11
N GLN A 152 15.71 10.66 27.09
CA GLN A 152 16.53 10.66 25.88
C GLN A 152 16.11 9.60 24.85
N MET A 153 15.43 8.52 25.28
CA MET A 153 14.80 7.54 24.37
C MET A 153 13.71 8.15 23.49
N ASN A 154 13.22 9.36 23.80
CA ASN A 154 12.31 10.06 22.89
C ASN A 154 12.96 10.33 21.52
N LYS A 155 14.29 10.53 21.45
CA LYS A 155 14.99 10.63 20.16
C LYS A 155 15.02 9.29 19.43
N ASP A 156 15.04 8.17 20.15
CA ASP A 156 14.99 6.84 19.55
C ASP A 156 13.59 6.55 19.00
N ILE A 157 12.54 6.96 19.72
CA ILE A 157 11.14 6.91 19.25
C ILE A 157 10.98 7.74 17.98
N ASP A 158 11.51 8.97 17.96
CA ASP A 158 11.41 9.85 16.78
C ASP A 158 12.26 9.36 15.60
N SER A 159 13.43 8.78 15.88
CA SER A 159 14.26 8.14 14.84
C SER A 159 13.57 6.90 14.27
N ALA A 160 12.96 6.08 15.13
CA ALA A 160 12.21 4.90 14.72
C ALA A 160 10.98 5.28 13.89
N LYS A 161 10.26 6.34 14.28
CA LYS A 161 9.13 6.90 13.51
C LYS A 161 9.52 7.20 12.06
N ASN A 162 10.70 7.79 11.86
CA ASN A 162 11.17 8.21 10.54
C ASN A 162 11.97 7.13 9.78
N ASN A 163 12.15 5.94 10.37
CA ASN A 163 12.90 4.86 9.71
C ASN A 163 11.96 3.95 8.90
N PRO A 164 12.04 3.94 7.56
CA PRO A 164 11.18 3.13 6.70
C PRO A 164 11.49 1.63 6.78
N TYR A 165 12.70 1.25 7.20
CA TYR A 165 13.19 -0.13 7.21
C TYR A 165 12.79 -0.92 8.46
N LEU A 166 12.14 -0.28 9.43
CA LEU A 166 11.48 -0.96 10.55
C LEU A 166 10.19 -1.60 10.04
N SER A 167 10.35 -2.74 9.37
CA SER A 167 9.34 -3.40 8.52
C SER A 167 8.32 -4.25 9.28
N ASP A 168 8.54 -4.48 10.57
CA ASP A 168 7.70 -5.34 11.40
C ASP A 168 7.80 -4.97 12.89
N LYS A 169 6.87 -5.51 13.68
CA LYS A 169 6.77 -5.24 15.12
C LYS A 169 8.03 -5.64 15.88
N THR A 170 8.68 -6.73 15.51
CA THR A 170 9.90 -7.22 16.17
C THR A 170 11.06 -6.26 15.96
N LYS A 171 11.30 -5.82 14.71
CA LYS A 171 12.34 -4.82 14.40
C LYS A 171 12.05 -3.48 15.07
N MET A 172 10.79 -3.05 15.08
CA MET A 172 10.38 -1.84 15.77
C MET A 172 10.66 -1.94 17.28
N GLN A 173 10.25 -3.04 17.92
CA GLN A 173 10.47 -3.29 19.34
C GLN A 173 11.97 -3.33 19.68
N ASN A 174 12.78 -4.00 18.86
CA ASN A 174 14.23 -4.05 19.06
C ASN A 174 14.85 -2.66 18.91
N SER A 175 14.42 -1.87 17.92
CA SER A 175 14.92 -0.49 17.74
C SER A 175 14.57 0.42 18.92
N LEU A 176 13.42 0.20 19.57
CA LEU A 176 12.95 1.03 20.67
C LEU A 176 13.52 0.60 22.04
N PHE A 177 13.73 -0.69 22.27
CA PHE A 177 13.99 -1.20 23.63
C PHE A 177 15.23 -2.07 23.80
N LEU A 178 15.86 -2.57 22.73
CA LEU A 178 17.01 -3.48 22.86
C LEU A 178 18.21 -2.81 23.56
N ASN A 179 18.42 -1.52 23.29
CA ASN A 179 19.48 -0.72 23.90
C ASN A 179 18.94 0.23 24.98
N SER A 180 17.83 -0.14 25.62
CA SER A 180 17.25 0.66 26.69
C SER A 180 18.29 0.90 27.81
N PRO A 181 18.38 2.13 28.34
CA PRO A 181 19.27 2.46 29.45
C PRO A 181 18.90 1.74 30.76
N SER A 182 17.71 1.17 30.83
CA SER A 182 17.24 0.34 31.93
C SER A 182 16.82 -1.03 31.41
N SER A 183 17.29 -2.09 32.07
CA SER A 183 16.81 -3.46 31.85
C SER A 183 15.32 -3.64 32.17
N THR A 184 14.70 -2.65 32.83
CA THR A 184 13.28 -2.65 33.18
C THR A 184 12.37 -2.12 32.08
N ILE A 185 12.88 -1.39 31.08
CA ILE A 185 12.05 -0.85 30.00
C ILE A 185 12.11 -1.80 28.81
N LYS A 186 11.03 -2.56 28.62
CA LYS A 186 10.87 -3.54 27.53
C LYS A 186 9.60 -3.31 26.72
N ALA A 187 8.70 -2.47 27.22
CA ALA A 187 7.43 -2.11 26.62
C ALA A 187 7.07 -0.65 26.91
N PRO A 188 6.13 -0.04 26.15
CA PRO A 188 5.71 1.34 26.37
C PRO A 188 5.21 1.64 27.79
N GLY A 189 4.53 0.69 28.44
CA GLY A 189 4.05 0.86 29.80
C GLY A 189 5.16 1.03 30.85
N ASP A 190 6.39 0.62 30.54
CA ASP A 190 7.49 0.60 31.49
C ASP A 190 8.12 1.99 31.71
N PHE A 191 7.92 2.95 30.80
CA PHE A 191 8.50 4.30 30.92
C PHE A 191 8.06 5.00 32.21
N SER A 192 6.74 5.01 32.46
CA SER A 192 6.16 5.66 33.64
C SER A 192 6.57 4.96 34.92
N ASN A 193 6.60 3.61 34.91
CA ASN A 193 7.01 2.81 36.07
C ASN A 193 8.49 3.01 36.41
N ALA A 194 9.36 3.05 35.40
CA ALA A 194 10.79 3.29 35.61
C ALA A 194 11.05 4.68 36.18
N VAL A 195 10.39 5.72 35.66
CA VAL A 195 10.49 7.09 36.20
C VAL A 195 9.92 7.17 37.63
N ALA A 196 8.75 6.59 37.89
CA ALA A 196 8.15 6.58 39.23
C ALA A 196 9.06 5.90 40.25
N THR A 197 9.69 4.79 39.86
CA THR A 197 10.66 4.07 40.70
C THR A 197 11.88 4.95 41.01
N SER A 198 12.46 5.60 40.00
CA SER A 198 13.61 6.50 40.20
C SER A 198 13.27 7.73 41.04
N ILE A 199 12.10 8.35 40.84
CA ILE A 199 11.64 9.46 41.69
C ILE A 199 11.44 8.99 43.14
N GLY A 200 10.84 7.81 43.34
CA GLY A 200 10.68 7.20 44.65
C GLY A 200 12.03 6.97 45.35
N ALA A 201 13.02 6.45 44.62
CA ALA A 201 14.38 6.25 45.13
C ALA A 201 15.07 7.58 45.48
N ILE A 202 14.97 8.59 44.61
CA ILE A 202 15.49 9.94 44.88
C ILE A 202 14.88 10.51 46.15
N ASN A 203 13.56 10.46 46.29
CA ASN A 203 12.86 10.98 47.47
C ASN A 203 13.24 10.23 48.75
N ALA A 204 13.46 8.92 48.68
CA ALA A 204 13.93 8.13 49.83
C ALA A 204 15.34 8.54 50.27
N GLU A 205 16.26 8.73 49.32
CA GLU A 205 17.63 9.17 49.60
C GLU A 205 17.71 10.63 50.10
N LEU A 206 16.89 11.53 49.54
CA LEU A 206 16.80 12.91 50.04
C LEU A 206 16.31 12.94 51.50
N ARG A 207 15.33 12.11 51.88
CA ARG A 207 14.88 11.98 53.28
C ARG A 207 15.98 11.44 54.21
N LYS A 208 16.76 10.46 53.76
CA LYS A 208 17.93 9.96 54.53
C LYS A 208 18.96 11.07 54.72
N THR A 209 19.24 11.84 53.67
CA THR A 209 20.17 12.97 53.68
C THR A 209 19.77 14.02 54.71
N GLU A 210 18.49 14.39 54.79
CA GLU A 210 17.98 15.30 55.84
C GLU A 210 18.14 14.71 57.24
N GLY A 211 17.86 13.42 57.40
CA GLY A 211 18.10 12.72 58.66
C GLY A 211 19.56 12.78 59.10
N TYR A 212 20.50 12.67 58.16
CA TYR A 212 21.93 12.79 58.45
C TYR A 212 22.33 14.24 58.77
N ILE A 213 21.81 15.24 58.04
CA ILE A 213 22.03 16.67 58.34
C ILE A 213 21.55 16.99 59.75
N ASN A 214 20.32 16.58 60.10
CA ASN A 214 19.75 16.76 61.44
C ASN A 214 20.55 16.00 62.51
N GLY A 215 21.10 14.82 62.16
CA GLY A 215 22.01 14.07 63.02
C GLY A 215 23.29 14.85 63.36
N ILE A 216 23.87 15.56 62.38
CA ILE A 216 25.04 16.41 62.60
C ILE A 216 24.66 17.62 63.47
N HIS A 217 23.52 18.29 63.22
CA HIS A 217 23.02 19.37 64.08
C HIS A 217 22.84 18.91 65.53
N ASN A 218 22.15 17.78 65.75
CA ASN A 218 21.94 17.22 67.10
C ASN A 218 23.26 16.87 67.80
N ASN A 219 24.25 16.34 67.06
CA ASN A 219 25.56 16.04 67.62
C ASN A 219 26.33 17.32 67.97
N MET A 220 26.21 18.36 67.16
CA MET A 220 26.82 19.67 67.40
C MET A 220 26.24 20.33 68.65
N ASP A 221 24.91 20.28 68.84
CA ASP A 221 24.25 20.83 70.02
C ASP A 221 24.59 20.08 71.31
N LYS A 222 24.80 18.75 71.24
CA LYS A 222 25.27 17.93 72.38
C LYS A 222 26.67 18.29 72.85
N VAL A 223 27.53 18.74 71.94
CA VAL A 223 28.89 19.21 72.26
C VAL A 223 28.86 20.66 72.75
N GLY A 224 27.90 21.46 72.27
CA GLY A 224 27.59 22.80 72.77
C GLY A 224 28.81 23.73 72.71
N ASP A 225 29.10 24.38 73.84
CA ASP A 225 30.20 25.35 73.97
C ASP A 225 31.60 24.71 73.92
N GLN A 226 31.69 23.37 73.92
CA GLN A 226 32.97 22.68 73.79
C GLN A 226 33.49 22.71 72.34
N LEU A 227 32.62 22.98 71.35
CA LEU A 227 33.03 23.11 69.96
C LEU A 227 33.59 24.51 69.68
N PRO A 228 34.80 24.65 69.09
CA PRO A 228 35.34 25.95 68.73
C PRO A 228 34.37 26.75 67.86
N LYS A 229 34.18 28.05 68.17
CA LYS A 229 33.21 28.91 67.47
C LYS A 229 33.39 28.93 65.96
N GLU A 230 34.64 28.92 65.49
CA GLU A 230 34.98 28.88 64.06
C GLU A 230 34.54 27.58 63.39
N GLU A 231 34.77 26.44 64.05
CA GLU A 231 34.38 25.13 63.55
C GLU A 231 32.86 24.93 63.56
N ARG A 232 32.19 25.49 64.57
CA ARG A 232 30.72 25.55 64.64
C ARG A 232 30.17 26.35 63.45
N ALA A 233 30.67 27.56 63.23
CA ALA A 233 30.22 28.41 62.12
C ALA A 233 30.48 27.77 60.73
N LYS A 234 31.64 27.13 60.55
CA LYS A 234 31.96 26.40 59.30
C LYS A 234 30.99 25.24 59.08
N THR A 235 30.73 24.44 60.12
CA THR A 235 29.81 23.30 60.05
C THR A 235 28.38 23.75 59.76
N GLU A 236 27.88 24.78 60.47
CA GLU A 236 26.55 25.35 60.26
C GLU A 236 26.36 25.85 58.83
N LYS A 237 27.35 26.55 58.27
CA LYS A 237 27.33 27.00 56.88
C LYS A 237 27.23 25.82 55.90
N THR A 238 28.06 24.78 56.08
CA THR A 238 28.01 23.59 55.21
C THR A 238 26.66 22.89 55.29
N LEU A 239 26.08 22.72 56.49
CA LEU A 239 24.78 22.08 56.66
C LEU A 239 23.65 22.91 56.05
N ALA A 240 23.70 24.25 56.15
CA ALA A 240 22.74 25.14 55.50
C ALA A 240 22.81 25.03 53.97
N ASP A 241 24.02 25.03 53.39
CA ASP A 241 24.23 24.86 51.96
C ASP A 241 23.72 23.48 51.46
N LEU A 242 23.94 22.42 52.25
CA LEU A 242 23.43 21.08 51.96
C LEU A 242 21.90 21.02 52.02
N SER A 243 21.29 21.61 53.05
CA SER A 243 19.84 21.65 53.21
C SER A 243 19.18 22.37 52.02
N LYS A 244 19.71 23.54 51.64
CA LYS A 244 19.23 24.29 50.48
C LYS A 244 19.30 23.48 49.18
N LYS A 245 20.34 22.66 49.01
CA LYS A 245 20.48 21.76 47.85
C LYS A 245 19.46 20.63 47.88
N VAL A 246 19.25 20.00 49.04
CA VAL A 246 18.22 18.99 49.21
C VAL A 246 16.83 19.56 48.88
N ASP A 247 16.52 20.76 49.33
CA ASP A 247 15.25 21.44 49.02
C ASP A 247 15.09 21.75 47.53
N THR A 248 16.17 22.16 46.88
CA THR A 248 16.20 22.38 45.42
C THR A 248 15.90 21.08 44.68
N LEU A 249 16.53 19.97 45.09
CA LEU A 249 16.30 18.65 44.50
C LEU A 249 14.88 18.14 44.76
N LYS A 250 14.36 18.32 45.98
CA LYS A 250 12.95 18.00 46.28
C LYS A 250 11.99 18.75 45.37
N THR A 251 12.26 20.03 45.11
CA THR A 251 11.43 20.87 44.22
C THR A 251 11.54 20.41 42.75
N ALA A 252 12.72 19.96 42.32
CA ALA A 252 12.92 19.44 40.97
C ALA A 252 12.21 18.10 40.74
N TYR A 253 12.11 17.25 41.77
CA TYR A 253 11.59 15.88 41.67
C TYR A 253 10.20 15.67 42.27
N ASN A 254 9.51 16.72 42.71
CA ASN A 254 8.14 16.65 43.23
C ASN A 254 7.24 17.73 42.61
N GLY A 255 5.94 17.63 42.89
CA GLY A 255 4.94 18.59 42.46
C GLY A 255 4.86 18.74 40.94
N THR A 256 4.69 19.97 40.47
CA THR A 256 4.46 20.29 39.05
C THR A 256 5.58 19.83 38.11
N ASN A 257 6.83 19.76 38.59
CA ASN A 257 7.95 19.29 37.80
C ASN A 257 7.89 17.77 37.59
N ALA A 258 7.54 17.02 38.63
CA ALA A 258 7.29 15.58 38.53
C ALA A 258 6.08 15.30 37.62
N ASP A 259 5.00 16.07 37.75
CA ASP A 259 3.82 15.94 36.89
C ASP A 259 4.16 16.19 35.42
N SER A 260 4.98 17.21 35.12
CA SER A 260 5.47 17.47 33.76
C SER A 260 6.33 16.32 33.24
N LEU A 261 7.18 15.73 34.08
CA LEU A 261 7.99 14.58 33.70
C LEU A 261 7.12 13.34 33.42
N TYR A 262 6.11 13.08 34.26
CA TYR A 262 5.14 12.01 34.05
C TYR A 262 4.34 12.21 32.75
N SER A 263 3.89 13.45 32.47
CA SER A 263 3.22 13.78 31.21
C SER A 263 4.12 13.52 30.01
N THR A 264 5.41 13.89 30.10
CA THR A 264 6.41 13.63 29.06
C THR A 264 6.58 12.14 28.79
N VAL A 265 6.79 11.32 29.82
CA VAL A 265 6.96 9.87 29.63
C VAL A 265 5.64 9.17 29.25
N GLY A 266 4.50 9.74 29.62
CA GLY A 266 3.19 9.32 29.13
C GLY A 266 3.05 9.54 27.61
N ALA A 267 3.46 10.70 27.10
CA ALA A 267 3.49 10.96 25.67
C ALA A 267 4.46 10.02 24.93
N MET A 268 5.64 9.75 25.52
CA MET A 268 6.59 8.77 24.98
C MET A 268 5.99 7.36 24.92
N ALA A 269 5.32 6.92 25.97
CA ALA A 269 4.63 5.63 26.00
C ALA A 269 3.54 5.55 24.92
N GLN A 270 2.74 6.60 24.77
CA GLN A 270 1.71 6.66 23.74
C GLN A 270 2.33 6.59 22.32
N ASN A 271 3.35 7.40 22.05
CA ASN A 271 4.05 7.42 20.77
C ASN A 271 4.69 6.05 20.45
N ALA A 272 5.33 5.41 21.44
CA ALA A 272 5.90 4.08 21.28
C ALA A 272 4.82 3.01 21.02
N SER A 273 3.67 3.06 21.71
CA SER A 273 2.55 2.15 21.44
C SER A 273 2.02 2.34 20.02
N MET A 274 1.82 3.58 19.58
CA MET A 274 1.38 3.89 18.22
C MET A 274 2.31 3.32 17.14
N LEU A 275 3.63 3.29 17.41
CA LEU A 275 4.62 2.66 16.51
C LEU A 275 4.55 1.13 16.52
N LEU A 276 4.24 0.51 17.66
CA LEU A 276 4.18 -0.96 17.79
C LEU A 276 2.86 -1.57 17.32
N ASP A 277 1.79 -0.80 17.40
CA ASP A 277 0.43 -1.23 17.03
C ASP A 277 0.06 -0.81 15.59
N GLN A 278 1.00 -0.21 14.86
CA GLN A 278 0.79 0.17 13.48
C GLN A 278 0.68 -1.04 12.55
N ASP A 279 -0.16 -0.91 11.52
CA ASP A 279 -0.06 -1.77 10.35
C ASP A 279 1.21 -1.39 9.56
N PHE A 280 2.13 -2.35 9.39
CA PHE A 280 3.36 -2.18 8.58
C PHE A 280 3.05 -2.22 7.08
N MET A 281 2.11 -1.37 6.66
CA MET A 281 1.70 -1.17 5.28
C MET A 281 1.56 0.33 4.96
N ALA A 282 2.13 0.74 3.83
CA ALA A 282 1.93 2.08 3.31
C ALA A 282 0.52 2.25 2.74
N THR A 283 -0.01 3.48 2.85
CA THR A 283 -1.30 3.88 2.28
C THR A 283 -1.37 3.53 0.79
N SER A 284 -2.53 3.03 0.35
CA SER A 284 -2.75 2.71 -1.06
C SER A 284 -2.67 3.96 -1.93
N LYS A 285 -1.86 3.91 -2.99
CA LYS A 285 -1.86 4.93 -4.05
C LYS A 285 -2.58 4.40 -5.27
N GLU A 286 -3.42 5.23 -5.88
CA GLU A 286 -4.01 4.92 -7.17
C GLU A 286 -2.88 4.77 -8.21
N SER A 287 -2.84 3.62 -8.88
CA SER A 287 -1.93 3.36 -9.99
C SER A 287 -2.56 3.70 -11.33
N GLY A 288 -3.89 3.76 -11.41
CA GLY A 288 -4.65 4.14 -12.60
C GLY A 288 -5.92 3.33 -12.77
N THR A 289 -6.61 3.58 -13.87
CA THR A 289 -7.84 2.87 -14.27
C THR A 289 -7.53 1.85 -15.36
N ALA A 290 -8.06 0.63 -15.20
CA ALA A 290 -7.87 -0.45 -16.15
C ALA A 290 -8.55 -0.12 -17.48
N SER A 291 -7.75 0.15 -18.51
CA SER A 291 -8.21 0.45 -19.87
C SER A 291 -7.37 -0.30 -20.89
N GLY A 292 -7.95 -0.71 -22.01
CA GLY A 292 -7.27 -1.54 -23.01
C GLY A 292 -6.95 -2.95 -22.49
N ASP A 293 -6.07 -3.69 -23.17
CA ASP A 293 -5.74 -5.10 -22.91
C ASP A 293 -5.12 -5.40 -21.54
N PHE A 294 -4.36 -4.47 -21.00
CA PHE A 294 -3.71 -4.59 -19.71
C PHE A 294 -3.65 -3.24 -19.04
N ILE A 295 -3.67 -3.25 -17.71
CA ILE A 295 -3.17 -2.12 -16.94
C ILE A 295 -1.70 -2.37 -16.59
N GLU A 296 -0.86 -1.42 -16.95
CA GLU A 296 0.53 -1.41 -16.50
C GLU A 296 0.62 -0.73 -15.14
N ILE A 297 0.99 -1.51 -14.14
CA ILE A 297 1.13 -1.04 -12.77
C ILE A 297 2.60 -0.77 -12.52
N SER A 298 2.90 0.46 -12.18
CA SER A 298 4.21 0.89 -11.72
C SER A 298 4.04 1.83 -10.54
N GLY A 299 5.04 1.93 -9.69
CA GLY A 299 4.91 2.75 -8.50
C GLY A 299 6.26 3.11 -7.91
N LYS A 300 6.28 4.28 -7.27
CA LYS A 300 7.40 4.76 -6.46
C LYS A 300 6.88 4.99 -5.06
N LEU A 301 7.57 4.44 -4.08
CA LEU A 301 7.36 4.77 -2.68
C LEU A 301 8.41 5.80 -2.26
N GLN A 302 7.94 6.92 -1.71
CA GLN A 302 8.78 7.96 -1.13
C GLN A 302 8.64 7.96 0.38
N ASP A 303 9.67 8.40 1.08
CA ASP A 303 9.59 8.71 2.50
C ASP A 303 8.84 10.04 2.73
N ASN A 304 8.62 10.35 4.00
CA ASN A 304 8.01 11.60 4.46
C ASN A 304 8.85 12.86 4.19
N HIS A 305 10.09 12.71 3.70
CA HIS A 305 10.96 13.80 3.24
C HIS A 305 11.02 13.90 1.71
N GLY A 306 10.28 13.05 0.99
CA GLY A 306 10.22 13.02 -0.48
C GLY A 306 11.33 12.20 -1.16
N ALA A 307 12.23 11.55 -0.40
CA ALA A 307 13.27 10.70 -0.95
C ALA A 307 12.70 9.36 -1.45
N GLU A 308 13.19 8.87 -2.58
CA GLU A 308 12.72 7.62 -3.18
C GLU A 308 13.26 6.41 -2.40
N LEU A 309 12.38 5.64 -1.77
CA LEU A 309 12.74 4.43 -1.01
C LEU A 309 12.82 3.20 -1.91
N LYS A 310 11.82 3.06 -2.80
CA LYS A 310 11.76 1.94 -3.72
C LYS A 310 10.96 2.28 -4.97
N LYS A 311 11.47 1.84 -6.11
CA LYS A 311 10.74 1.75 -7.36
C LYS A 311 10.28 0.30 -7.59
N MET A 312 8.98 0.12 -7.76
CA MET A 312 8.41 -1.13 -8.22
C MET A 312 8.59 -1.20 -9.74
N ALA A 313 9.18 -2.30 -10.23
CA ALA A 313 9.26 -2.55 -11.66
C ALA A 313 7.84 -2.60 -12.27
N ALA A 314 7.69 -2.05 -13.46
CA ALA A 314 6.41 -2.07 -14.14
C ALA A 314 5.99 -3.51 -14.43
N PHE A 315 4.74 -3.85 -14.17
CA PHE A 315 4.18 -5.14 -14.52
C PHE A 315 2.76 -4.99 -15.03
N LYS A 316 2.35 -5.92 -15.90
CA LYS A 316 1.06 -5.86 -16.59
C LYS A 316 0.07 -6.80 -15.94
N ILE A 317 -1.16 -6.34 -15.75
CA ILE A 317 -2.31 -7.19 -15.40
C ILE A 317 -3.30 -7.17 -16.55
N PRO A 318 -3.63 -8.34 -17.13
CA PRO A 318 -4.64 -8.43 -18.17
C PRO A 318 -6.01 -7.91 -17.70
N THR A 319 -6.72 -7.22 -18.58
CA THR A 319 -8.08 -6.77 -18.32
C THR A 319 -9.10 -7.73 -18.94
N TYR A 320 -10.33 -7.71 -18.43
CA TYR A 320 -11.48 -8.41 -19.02
C TYR A 320 -12.74 -7.54 -18.97
N GLY A 321 -13.71 -7.82 -19.83
CA GLY A 321 -14.84 -6.91 -20.03
C GLY A 321 -14.50 -5.80 -21.03
N GLY A 322 -15.31 -4.74 -21.06
CA GLY A 322 -15.22 -3.69 -22.09
C GLY A 322 -15.83 -4.08 -23.44
N ARG A 323 -15.98 -3.11 -24.34
CA ARG A 323 -16.34 -3.30 -25.75
C ARG A 323 -15.24 -2.70 -26.60
N ARG A 324 -14.65 -3.49 -27.50
CA ARG A 324 -13.49 -3.08 -28.31
C ARG A 324 -13.77 -3.29 -29.79
N ILE A 325 -13.08 -2.54 -30.64
CA ILE A 325 -13.32 -2.52 -32.09
C ILE A 325 -12.07 -3.03 -32.81
N ASP A 326 -12.22 -4.12 -33.58
CA ASP A 326 -11.18 -4.68 -34.45
C ASP A 326 -11.67 -4.78 -35.89
N PHE A 327 -10.74 -4.94 -36.83
CA PHE A 327 -11.03 -5.13 -38.25
C PHE A 327 -10.44 -6.45 -38.72
N SER A 328 -11.15 -7.24 -39.52
CA SER A 328 -10.55 -8.43 -40.15
C SER A 328 -10.82 -8.47 -41.64
N VAL A 329 -9.93 -9.10 -42.40
CA VAL A 329 -10.13 -9.42 -43.81
C VAL A 329 -10.03 -10.91 -44.01
N GLY A 330 -10.87 -11.49 -44.85
CA GLY A 330 -10.75 -12.91 -45.16
C GLY A 330 -11.71 -13.36 -46.23
N VAL A 331 -12.12 -14.62 -46.15
CA VAL A 331 -13.00 -15.24 -47.12
C VAL A 331 -14.30 -15.65 -46.43
N ALA A 332 -15.42 -15.18 -46.96
CA ALA A 332 -16.77 -15.57 -46.57
C ALA A 332 -17.33 -16.60 -47.55
N LEU A 333 -17.67 -17.77 -47.02
CA LEU A 333 -18.57 -18.72 -47.63
C LEU A 333 -20.01 -18.23 -47.45
N ASN A 334 -20.63 -17.79 -48.52
CA ASN A 334 -22.03 -17.40 -48.54
C ASN A 334 -22.89 -18.59 -48.98
N ILE A 335 -23.93 -18.88 -48.20
CA ILE A 335 -24.82 -20.03 -48.39
C ILE A 335 -26.22 -19.52 -48.76
N GLY A 336 -26.66 -19.84 -49.97
CA GLY A 336 -27.97 -19.42 -50.50
C GLY A 336 -28.02 -17.96 -50.97
N GLY A 337 -29.14 -17.54 -51.55
CA GLY A 337 -29.41 -16.12 -51.90
C GLY A 337 -28.52 -15.46 -52.97
N GLN A 338 -27.57 -16.19 -53.56
CA GLN A 338 -26.58 -15.64 -54.49
C GLN A 338 -26.62 -16.22 -55.90
N GLY A 339 -27.69 -16.93 -56.24
CA GLY A 339 -27.90 -17.36 -57.62
C GLY A 339 -28.04 -16.15 -58.54
N LYS A 340 -27.03 -15.94 -59.39
CA LYS A 340 -27.27 -15.58 -60.78
C LYS A 340 -28.00 -16.79 -61.35
N TYR A 341 -29.29 -16.65 -61.64
CA TYR A 341 -30.04 -17.72 -62.27
C TYR A 341 -29.57 -17.81 -63.72
N SER A 342 -29.13 -18.99 -64.16
CA SER A 342 -29.07 -19.28 -65.59
C SER A 342 -30.50 -19.50 -66.06
N TYR A 343 -30.91 -18.75 -67.07
CA TYR A 343 -32.18 -18.96 -67.73
C TYR A 343 -31.88 -19.58 -69.08
N ASP A 344 -32.24 -20.85 -69.27
CA ASP A 344 -32.18 -21.50 -70.58
C ASP A 344 -33.39 -21.05 -71.38
N LEU A 345 -33.18 -20.10 -72.29
CA LEU A 345 -34.24 -19.62 -73.18
C LEU A 345 -34.22 -20.47 -74.46
N ARG A 346 -35.27 -21.26 -74.69
CA ARG A 346 -35.44 -22.03 -75.93
C ARG A 346 -36.13 -21.15 -76.98
N LYS A 347 -35.57 -21.07 -78.21
CA LYS A 347 -36.26 -20.48 -79.37
C LYS A 347 -37.58 -21.22 -79.61
N ASN A 348 -38.65 -20.48 -79.89
CA ASN A 348 -39.94 -21.04 -80.30
C ASN A 348 -39.76 -21.80 -81.64
N PRO A 349 -40.10 -23.09 -81.72
CA PRO A 349 -39.85 -23.93 -82.91
C PRO A 349 -40.58 -23.47 -84.18
N THR A 350 -41.52 -22.54 -84.09
CA THR A 350 -42.30 -22.05 -85.25
C THR A 350 -41.60 -20.98 -86.09
N ASN A 351 -40.49 -20.38 -85.63
CA ASN A 351 -39.78 -19.30 -86.36
C ASN A 351 -38.40 -19.69 -86.93
N ALA A 352 -38.01 -20.97 -86.91
CA ALA A 352 -36.72 -21.42 -87.45
C ALA A 352 -36.87 -21.91 -88.90
N THR A 353 -37.05 -21.00 -89.86
CA THR A 353 -37.14 -21.35 -91.30
C THR A 353 -35.79 -21.64 -91.96
N SER A 354 -34.65 -21.40 -91.30
CA SER A 354 -33.35 -21.99 -91.66
C SER A 354 -32.31 -21.75 -90.55
N GLY A 355 -31.70 -22.81 -90.04
CA GLY A 355 -30.67 -22.80 -88.99
C GLY A 355 -30.91 -23.90 -87.95
N SER A 356 -29.85 -24.47 -87.36
CA SER A 356 -29.96 -25.54 -86.36
C SER A 356 -30.88 -25.10 -85.20
N ALA A 357 -31.80 -25.97 -84.79
CA ALA A 357 -32.90 -25.72 -83.84
C ALA A 357 -32.49 -25.33 -82.40
N MET A 358 -31.24 -24.92 -82.17
CA MET A 358 -30.74 -24.41 -80.91
C MET A 358 -29.69 -23.32 -81.16
N ASP A 359 -30.10 -22.06 -81.14
CA ASP A 359 -29.22 -21.00 -80.64
C ASP A 359 -29.54 -20.86 -79.16
N SER A 360 -28.68 -21.38 -78.29
CA SER A 360 -28.72 -21.03 -76.88
C SER A 360 -28.26 -19.58 -76.74
N VAL A 361 -29.18 -18.65 -76.47
CA VAL A 361 -28.76 -17.38 -75.85
C VAL A 361 -28.48 -17.73 -74.39
N ILE A 362 -27.24 -18.14 -74.13
CA ILE A 362 -26.76 -18.23 -72.77
C ILE A 362 -26.69 -16.78 -72.30
N LEU A 363 -27.57 -16.39 -71.37
CA LEU A 363 -27.27 -15.28 -70.48
C LEU A 363 -26.04 -15.71 -69.68
N LEU A 364 -24.86 -15.55 -70.28
CA LEU A 364 -23.57 -15.84 -69.68
C LEU A 364 -23.42 -14.88 -68.50
N LYS A 365 -23.86 -15.34 -67.35
CA LYS A 365 -23.28 -14.93 -66.08
C LYS A 365 -22.80 -16.22 -65.43
N ASP A 366 -21.67 -16.69 -65.93
CA ASP A 366 -20.86 -17.74 -65.30
C ASP A 366 -20.69 -17.37 -63.81
N ASP A 367 -21.42 -18.08 -62.97
CA ASP A 367 -20.83 -19.09 -62.11
C ASP A 367 -21.93 -20.13 -61.85
N LYS A 368 -21.64 -21.38 -62.19
CA LYS A 368 -22.44 -22.60 -61.94
C LYS A 368 -23.27 -22.50 -60.66
N HIS A 369 -24.47 -23.10 -60.62
CA HIS A 369 -25.35 -23.27 -59.44
C HIS A 369 -24.64 -23.77 -58.17
N ARG A 370 -23.81 -22.94 -57.58
CA ARG A 370 -23.05 -23.25 -56.38
C ARG A 370 -23.87 -22.67 -55.25
N LEU A 371 -24.45 -23.56 -54.46
CA LEU A 371 -25.04 -23.25 -53.16
C LEU A 371 -24.08 -22.45 -52.27
N LEU A 372 -22.78 -22.55 -52.56
CA LEU A 372 -21.63 -22.05 -51.84
C LEU A 372 -20.80 -21.09 -52.71
N LYS A 373 -20.75 -19.79 -52.38
CA LYS A 373 -19.86 -18.81 -53.03
C LYS A 373 -18.85 -18.26 -52.03
N PHE A 374 -17.57 -18.33 -52.37
CA PHE A 374 -16.49 -17.70 -51.61
C PHE A 374 -16.28 -16.27 -52.10
N ASN A 375 -16.40 -15.29 -51.21
CA ASN A 375 -16.15 -13.88 -51.50
C ASN A 375 -15.11 -13.34 -50.52
N PRO A 376 -14.24 -12.39 -50.93
CA PRO A 376 -13.49 -11.60 -49.96
C PRO A 376 -14.48 -10.85 -49.06
N ILE A 377 -14.13 -10.68 -47.80
CA ILE A 377 -14.94 -9.93 -46.83
C ILE A 377 -14.02 -9.10 -45.93
N LEU A 378 -14.43 -7.86 -45.67
CA LEU A 378 -13.89 -7.00 -44.63
C LEU A 378 -14.91 -6.94 -43.50
N HIS A 379 -14.47 -7.11 -42.26
CA HIS A 379 -15.31 -7.07 -41.08
C HIS A 379 -14.83 -6.01 -40.08
N ILE A 380 -15.79 -5.41 -39.39
CA ILE A 380 -15.63 -4.66 -38.16
C ILE A 380 -16.23 -5.50 -37.04
N HIS A 381 -15.48 -5.71 -35.97
CA HIS A 381 -15.84 -6.55 -34.85
C HIS A 381 -15.91 -5.73 -33.58
N TRP A 382 -17.05 -5.78 -32.88
CA TRP A 382 -17.14 -5.40 -31.49
C TRP A 382 -16.97 -6.63 -30.61
N TYR A 383 -15.82 -6.77 -29.97
CA TYR A 383 -15.54 -7.93 -29.13
C TYR A 383 -15.51 -7.59 -27.65
N LYS A 384 -15.78 -8.60 -26.83
CA LYS A 384 -15.64 -8.55 -25.38
C LYS A 384 -14.57 -9.54 -24.96
N VAL A 385 -13.52 -9.06 -24.29
CA VAL A 385 -12.51 -9.96 -23.72
C VAL A 385 -13.14 -10.72 -22.56
N SER A 386 -13.13 -12.04 -22.66
CA SER A 386 -13.60 -12.94 -21.59
C SER A 386 -12.42 -13.48 -20.79
N LYS A 387 -12.70 -14.07 -19.63
CA LYS A 387 -11.69 -14.79 -18.84
C LYS A 387 -11.25 -16.11 -19.51
N CYS A 388 -11.99 -16.57 -20.51
CA CYS A 388 -11.71 -17.78 -21.27
C CYS A 388 -10.90 -17.44 -22.53
N ALA A 389 -10.23 -18.42 -23.13
CA ALA A 389 -9.42 -18.25 -24.35
C ALA A 389 -10.24 -17.93 -25.63
N VAL A 390 -11.48 -17.47 -25.47
CA VAL A 390 -12.43 -17.17 -26.53
C VAL A 390 -13.00 -15.77 -26.32
N GLN A 391 -13.09 -15.02 -27.41
CA GLN A 391 -13.60 -13.65 -27.43
C GLN A 391 -14.86 -13.59 -28.28
N PRO A 392 -16.06 -13.53 -27.67
CA PRO A 392 -17.29 -13.35 -28.41
C PRO A 392 -17.32 -11.97 -29.06
N MET A 393 -17.80 -11.93 -30.31
CA MET A 393 -17.83 -10.74 -31.15
C MET A 393 -19.20 -10.52 -31.73
N LEU A 394 -19.59 -9.26 -31.84
CA LEU A 394 -20.60 -8.80 -32.76
C LEU A 394 -19.89 -8.27 -34.01
N THR A 395 -20.30 -8.72 -35.18
CA THR A 395 -19.57 -8.49 -36.42
C THR A 395 -20.47 -7.84 -37.47
N ILE A 396 -19.99 -6.77 -38.09
CA ILE A 396 -20.56 -6.21 -39.32
C ILE A 396 -19.52 -6.39 -40.42
N GLY A 397 -19.92 -6.82 -41.62
CA GLY A 397 -18.98 -7.05 -42.72
C GLY A 397 -19.46 -6.51 -44.06
N LEU A 398 -18.52 -6.25 -44.94
CA LEU A 398 -18.76 -5.91 -46.33
C LEU A 398 -18.01 -6.93 -47.21
N SER A 399 -18.75 -7.68 -48.02
CA SER A 399 -18.21 -8.50 -49.09
C SER A 399 -18.33 -7.74 -50.41
N PRO A 400 -17.26 -7.08 -50.88
CA PRO A 400 -17.27 -6.43 -52.18
C PRO A 400 -17.33 -7.48 -53.29
N ASP A 401 -18.12 -7.20 -54.33
CA ASP A 401 -17.97 -7.88 -55.61
C ASP A 401 -17.21 -6.94 -56.56
N PHE A 402 -15.93 -7.25 -56.81
CA PHE A 402 -15.05 -6.41 -57.64
C PHE A 402 -15.44 -6.43 -59.13
N SER A 403 -16.28 -7.37 -59.55
CA SER A 403 -16.80 -7.42 -60.93
C SER A 403 -18.07 -6.56 -61.12
N ASP A 404 -18.82 -6.33 -60.04
CA ASP A 404 -20.03 -5.51 -60.03
C ASP A 404 -20.26 -5.00 -58.60
N MET A 405 -19.88 -3.76 -58.31
CA MET A 405 -20.05 -3.18 -56.97
C MET A 405 -21.50 -3.22 -56.48
N SER A 406 -22.49 -3.21 -57.37
CA SER A 406 -23.90 -3.32 -57.00
C SER A 406 -24.26 -4.70 -56.43
N ALA A 407 -23.45 -5.72 -56.68
CA ALA A 407 -23.59 -7.06 -56.12
C ALA A 407 -22.84 -7.24 -54.78
N SER A 408 -22.25 -6.19 -54.23
CA SER A 408 -21.63 -6.21 -52.90
C SER A 408 -22.66 -6.50 -51.81
N ARG A 409 -22.21 -7.10 -50.70
CA ARG A 409 -23.09 -7.56 -49.63
C ARG A 409 -22.68 -7.02 -48.28
N LEU A 410 -23.66 -6.59 -47.51
CA LEU A 410 -23.52 -6.23 -46.10
C LEU A 410 -23.86 -7.45 -45.25
N SER A 411 -22.98 -7.78 -44.30
CA SER A 411 -23.10 -8.91 -43.40
C SER A 411 -23.27 -8.43 -41.96
N LEU A 412 -24.14 -9.08 -41.20
CA LEU A 412 -24.30 -8.89 -39.77
C LEU A 412 -24.31 -10.27 -39.10
N GLY A 413 -23.52 -10.44 -38.05
CA GLY A 413 -23.39 -11.73 -37.40
C GLY A 413 -22.66 -11.69 -36.07
N GLY A 414 -22.41 -12.90 -35.55
CA GLY A 414 -21.54 -13.12 -34.41
C GLY A 414 -20.20 -13.68 -34.85
N GLY A 415 -19.20 -13.53 -34.00
CA GLY A 415 -17.88 -14.10 -34.22
C GLY A 415 -17.22 -14.62 -32.96
N LEU A 416 -16.20 -15.44 -33.16
CA LEU A 416 -15.30 -15.94 -32.14
C LEU A 416 -13.87 -15.61 -32.57
N GLY A 417 -13.20 -14.79 -31.77
CA GLY A 417 -11.75 -14.67 -31.80
C GLY A 417 -11.12 -15.58 -30.76
N PHE A 418 -9.88 -15.98 -31.01
CA PHE A 418 -9.14 -16.83 -30.09
C PHE A 418 -7.98 -16.08 -29.46
N ASN A 419 -7.94 -16.13 -28.14
CA ASN A 419 -6.91 -15.51 -27.34
C ASN A 419 -5.77 -16.53 -27.12
N THR A 420 -5.02 -16.88 -28.17
CA THR A 420 -4.01 -17.97 -28.13
C THR A 420 -2.57 -17.48 -28.12
N THR A 421 -1.67 -18.27 -27.55
CA THR A 421 -0.21 -18.04 -27.62
C THR A 421 0.36 -18.28 -29.02
N ASN A 422 -0.28 -19.13 -29.82
CA ASN A 422 0.09 -19.32 -31.22
C ASN A 422 -0.28 -18.08 -32.04
N GLU A 423 0.71 -17.44 -32.67
CA GLU A 423 0.51 -16.18 -33.39
C GLU A 423 -0.43 -16.29 -34.58
N LEU A 424 -0.49 -17.46 -35.23
CA LEU A 424 -1.36 -17.68 -36.37
C LEU A 424 -2.82 -17.81 -35.92
N PHE A 425 -3.11 -18.68 -34.94
CA PHE A 425 -4.48 -18.89 -34.44
C PHE A 425 -5.06 -17.65 -33.77
N ARG A 426 -4.22 -16.81 -33.17
CA ARG A 426 -4.61 -15.54 -32.55
C ARG A 426 -5.21 -14.53 -33.52
N ARG A 427 -4.84 -14.61 -34.79
CA ARG A 427 -5.34 -13.71 -35.84
C ARG A 427 -6.55 -14.29 -36.56
N ILE A 428 -6.88 -15.56 -36.32
CA ILE A 428 -8.04 -16.18 -36.93
C ILE A 428 -9.30 -15.72 -36.20
N VAL A 429 -10.25 -15.21 -36.98
CA VAL A 429 -11.60 -14.89 -36.53
C VAL A 429 -12.58 -15.76 -37.29
N LEU A 430 -13.44 -16.47 -36.56
CA LEU A 430 -14.53 -17.22 -37.17
C LEU A 430 -15.80 -16.39 -37.01
N ASN A 431 -16.48 -16.08 -38.10
CA ASN A 431 -17.76 -15.37 -38.05
C ASN A 431 -18.85 -16.16 -38.76
N ALA A 432 -20.08 -16.01 -38.28
CA ALA A 432 -21.26 -16.53 -38.95
C ALA A 432 -22.43 -15.57 -38.75
N GLY A 433 -23.36 -15.54 -39.71
CA GLY A 433 -24.55 -14.72 -39.60
C GLY A 433 -25.32 -14.64 -40.90
N VAL A 434 -25.97 -13.50 -41.08
CA VAL A 434 -26.77 -13.18 -42.26
C VAL A 434 -26.10 -12.09 -43.07
N SER A 435 -26.15 -12.21 -44.39
CA SER A 435 -25.73 -11.17 -45.32
C SER A 435 -26.88 -10.79 -46.24
N VAL A 436 -26.89 -9.55 -46.65
CA VAL A 436 -27.90 -8.95 -47.51
C VAL A 436 -27.18 -8.18 -48.60
N GLY A 437 -27.60 -8.38 -49.84
CA GLY A 437 -27.11 -7.60 -50.97
C GLY A 437 -28.06 -7.67 -52.14
N TYR A 438 -27.81 -6.86 -53.16
CA TYR A 438 -28.62 -6.87 -54.36
C TYR A 438 -28.21 -8.02 -55.28
N GLY A 439 -29.21 -8.70 -55.82
CA GLY A 439 -29.04 -9.68 -56.88
C GLY A 439 -29.94 -9.36 -58.06
N ASP A 440 -29.49 -9.72 -59.25
CA ASP A 440 -30.33 -9.69 -60.44
C ASP A 440 -31.38 -10.81 -60.33
N GLU A 441 -32.64 -10.45 -60.52
CA GLU A 441 -33.76 -11.37 -60.63
C GLU A 441 -34.51 -11.07 -61.91
N LEU A 442 -35.00 -12.09 -62.62
CA LEU A 442 -35.88 -11.87 -63.76
C LEU A 442 -37.13 -11.10 -63.33
N LYS A 443 -37.52 -10.07 -64.10
CA LYS A 443 -38.76 -9.35 -63.84
C LYS A 443 -39.93 -10.33 -63.87
N THR A 444 -40.89 -10.18 -62.96
CA THR A 444 -42.02 -11.12 -62.78
C THR A 444 -42.78 -11.40 -64.08
N LYS A 445 -42.92 -10.38 -64.95
CA LYS A 445 -43.58 -10.50 -66.27
C LYS A 445 -42.94 -11.55 -67.20
N TYR A 446 -41.70 -11.97 -66.95
CA TYR A 446 -40.97 -12.94 -67.75
C TYR A 446 -40.84 -14.31 -67.05
N LYS A 447 -41.35 -14.47 -65.83
CA LYS A 447 -41.25 -15.74 -65.08
C LYS A 447 -42.25 -16.80 -65.54
N ASP A 448 -43.39 -16.37 -66.10
CA ASP A 448 -44.55 -17.24 -66.39
C ASP A 448 -44.98 -17.20 -67.87
N LEU A 449 -44.11 -16.81 -68.80
CA LEU A 449 -44.47 -16.68 -70.22
C LEU A 449 -44.12 -17.94 -71.02
N ASP A 450 -45.13 -18.54 -71.66
CA ASP A 450 -44.98 -19.64 -72.63
C ASP A 450 -44.44 -19.17 -74.00
N ASN A 451 -44.34 -17.85 -74.24
CA ASN A 451 -43.93 -17.31 -75.53
C ASN A 451 -42.67 -16.43 -75.42
N TYR A 452 -41.53 -17.03 -75.75
CA TYR A 452 -40.21 -16.41 -75.70
C TYR A 452 -39.82 -15.62 -76.96
N ALA A 453 -40.75 -15.38 -77.89
CA ALA A 453 -40.46 -14.82 -79.22
C ALA A 453 -39.86 -13.39 -79.23
N ARG A 454 -39.92 -12.64 -78.12
CA ARG A 454 -39.43 -11.24 -78.03
C ARG A 454 -38.17 -11.06 -77.19
N PHE A 455 -37.56 -12.14 -76.69
CA PHE A 455 -36.40 -12.05 -75.79
C PHE A 455 -35.08 -11.76 -76.51
N GLY A 456 -35.00 -12.00 -77.83
CA GLY A 456 -33.78 -11.78 -78.62
C GLY A 456 -33.38 -10.32 -78.77
N ASP A 457 -34.32 -9.38 -78.58
CA ASP A 457 -34.12 -7.95 -78.82
C ASP A 457 -34.00 -7.13 -77.52
N LEU A 458 -34.04 -7.78 -76.35
CA LEU A 458 -34.08 -7.12 -75.05
C LEU A 458 -32.72 -7.14 -74.34
N ASP A 459 -32.29 -5.97 -73.86
CA ASP A 459 -31.06 -5.86 -73.06
C ASP A 459 -31.21 -6.53 -71.68
N ALA A 460 -30.08 -6.99 -71.10
CA ALA A 460 -30.06 -7.65 -69.79
C ALA A 460 -30.67 -6.79 -68.65
N SER A 461 -30.56 -5.47 -68.74
CA SER A 461 -31.17 -4.48 -67.81
C SER A 461 -32.69 -4.39 -67.97
N GLU A 462 -33.22 -4.74 -69.14
CA GLU A 462 -34.64 -4.78 -69.42
C GLU A 462 -35.28 -6.09 -68.95
N LEU A 463 -34.51 -7.18 -68.95
CA LEU A 463 -34.90 -8.51 -68.51
C LEU A 463 -34.89 -8.68 -66.98
N THR A 464 -33.94 -8.03 -66.30
CA THR A 464 -33.71 -8.23 -64.86
C THR A 464 -34.07 -6.99 -64.02
N LYS A 465 -34.42 -7.21 -62.75
CA LYS A 465 -34.58 -6.19 -61.71
C LYS A 465 -33.61 -6.49 -60.56
N LYS A 466 -33.09 -5.45 -59.91
CA LYS A 466 -32.31 -5.60 -58.68
C LYS A 466 -33.26 -5.94 -57.53
N THR A 467 -32.97 -7.00 -56.80
CA THR A 467 -33.75 -7.43 -55.64
C THR A 467 -32.84 -7.68 -54.45
N LEU A 468 -33.34 -7.36 -53.25
CA LEU A 468 -32.63 -7.61 -52.01
C LEU A 468 -32.67 -9.12 -51.72
N LYS A 469 -31.50 -9.74 -51.59
CA LYS A 469 -31.38 -11.18 -51.28
C LYS A 469 -30.62 -11.40 -49.98
N ALA A 470 -31.27 -12.05 -49.03
CA ALA A 470 -30.65 -12.53 -47.81
C ALA A 470 -29.93 -13.87 -48.06
N SER A 471 -28.79 -14.07 -47.42
CA SER A 471 -28.08 -15.35 -47.38
C SER A 471 -27.47 -15.57 -46.01
N ALA A 472 -27.23 -16.81 -45.62
CA ALA A 472 -26.33 -17.08 -44.51
C ALA A 472 -24.88 -16.86 -44.98
N PHE A 473 -23.98 -16.57 -44.05
CA PHE A 473 -22.55 -16.60 -44.31
C PHE A 473 -21.81 -17.28 -43.16
N PHE A 474 -20.68 -17.88 -43.51
CA PHE A 474 -19.63 -18.29 -42.60
C PHE A 474 -18.32 -17.71 -43.15
N SER A 475 -17.49 -17.10 -42.31
CA SER A 475 -16.22 -16.53 -42.74
C SER A 475 -15.08 -16.96 -41.85
N ILE A 476 -13.93 -17.18 -42.47
CA ILE A 476 -12.65 -17.25 -41.77
C ILE A 476 -11.90 -15.98 -42.14
N GLY A 477 -11.70 -15.12 -41.14
CA GLY A 477 -11.03 -13.85 -41.23
C GLY A 477 -9.65 -13.89 -40.60
N PHE A 478 -8.79 -12.99 -41.07
CA PHE A 478 -7.52 -12.64 -40.45
C PHE A 478 -7.64 -11.22 -39.89
N ASN A 479 -7.47 -11.06 -38.58
CA ASN A 479 -7.53 -9.77 -37.90
C ASN A 479 -6.37 -8.86 -38.37
N LEU A 480 -6.73 -7.64 -38.77
CA LEU A 480 -5.86 -6.56 -39.23
C LEU A 480 -5.39 -5.65 -38.08
N GLY A 481 -6.04 -5.72 -36.91
CA GLY A 481 -5.63 -5.01 -35.71
C GLY A 481 -4.25 -5.47 -35.20
N GLY A 482 -3.49 -4.52 -34.64
CA GLY A 482 -2.16 -4.74 -34.07
C GLY A 482 -2.12 -5.94 -33.11
N SER A 483 -1.04 -6.72 -33.23
CA SER A 483 -0.75 -8.00 -32.56
C SER A 483 -1.84 -9.10 -32.58
N GLY A 484 -3.06 -8.90 -33.08
CA GLY A 484 -4.17 -9.85 -33.00
C GLY A 484 -4.81 -9.88 -31.60
N HIS A 485 -5.76 -10.80 -31.37
CA HIS A 485 -6.44 -10.96 -30.07
C HIS A 485 -5.47 -11.48 -28.98
N GLN A 486 -4.56 -10.64 -28.49
CA GLN A 486 -3.53 -11.03 -27.53
C GLN A 486 -4.07 -11.16 -26.11
N PRO A 487 -3.86 -12.32 -25.45
CA PRO A 487 -3.51 -12.30 -24.04
C PRO A 487 -2.02 -11.96 -24.02
N SER A 488 -1.66 -10.77 -23.57
CA SER A 488 -0.24 -10.38 -23.62
C SER A 488 0.61 -11.31 -22.74
N THR A 489 1.38 -12.21 -23.35
CA THR A 489 2.60 -12.79 -22.76
C THR A 489 3.82 -12.15 -23.41
N THR A 490 4.51 -11.36 -22.60
CA THR A 490 5.96 -11.13 -22.55
C THR A 490 6.77 -11.23 -23.86
N THR A 491 7.32 -10.10 -24.29
CA THR A 491 8.71 -10.04 -24.77
C THR A 491 9.52 -9.29 -23.73
N SER A 492 10.29 -10.02 -22.94
CA SER A 492 11.44 -9.50 -22.23
C SER A 492 12.51 -9.26 -23.29
N ASN A 493 12.77 -8.00 -23.63
CA ASN A 493 14.05 -7.66 -24.23
C ASN A 493 15.05 -7.55 -23.08
N GLN A 494 16.10 -8.37 -23.18
CA GLN A 494 17.37 -8.17 -22.48
C GLN A 494 17.95 -6.80 -22.85
#